data_AF-A0A8J7U1Y2-F1
#
_entry.id   AF-A0A8J7U1Y2-F1
#
_cell.length_a   1.000
_cell.length_b   1.000
_cell.length_c   1.000
_cell.angle_alpha   90.00
_cell.angle_beta   90.00
_cell.angle_gamma   90.00
#
_symmetry.space_group_name_H-M   'P 1'
#
loop_
_entity.id
_entity.type
_entity.pdbx_description
1 polymer ?
#
loop_
_entity_poly.entity_id
_entity_poly.type
_entity_poly.pdbx_seq_one_letter_code
_entity_poly.pdbx_strand_id
1 'polypeptide(L)'
;MAHDGERELVPLGTGFDIVKRGYSRTQVEEHLERLDGDLRLLAADRDAASAQTVDLAKQLERARSEIDDLRGQVERLSLPPTTLEGLSERLQRMLRLAQDEAAEIRARAEAEAGHIRARAEADATALRGKHNQLINEAHTRRAEMEAEHRNTMTKAQAEVEALHNKAADERAAADLKAEQRRAKVEEDFEIAMAARRTESMRALAER
;
A
#
# COMPACT_ATOMS: atom_id res chain seq x y z
N MET A 1 55.78 -24.15 42.59
CA MET A 1 54.41 -23.89 43.08
C MET A 1 54.15 -22.40 42.96
N ALA A 2 53.00 -22.06 42.39
CA ALA A 2 52.54 -20.70 42.10
C ALA A 2 51.43 -20.27 43.08
N HIS A 3 51.17 -18.95 43.07
CA HIS A 3 50.11 -18.12 43.68
C HIS A 3 50.68 -17.12 44.69
N ASP A 4 50.87 -15.85 44.32
CA ASP A 4 49.90 -14.78 44.00
C ASP A 4 49.41 -14.09 45.28
N GLY A 5 49.55 -12.77 45.31
CA GLY A 5 49.27 -11.94 46.47
C GLY A 5 49.92 -10.57 46.39
N GLU A 6 49.09 -9.59 46.04
CA GLU A 6 49.25 -8.16 46.38
C GLU A 6 50.01 -7.29 45.37
N ARG A 7 49.24 -6.88 44.35
CA ARG A 7 49.32 -5.54 43.78
C ARG A 7 49.11 -4.51 44.88
N GLU A 8 50.18 -4.06 45.51
CA GLU A 8 50.15 -2.79 46.23
C GLU A 8 50.50 -1.70 45.21
N LEU A 9 49.45 -1.12 44.63
CA LEU A 9 49.51 0.16 43.92
C LEU A 9 49.93 1.22 44.94
N VAL A 10 51.23 1.35 45.17
CA VAL A 10 51.78 2.43 45.97
C VAL A 10 51.44 3.75 45.27
N PRO A 11 50.77 4.69 45.94
CA PRO A 11 50.51 6.01 45.37
C PRO A 11 51.85 6.64 45.02
N LEU A 12 52.14 6.85 43.73
CA LEU A 12 53.24 7.70 43.31
C LEU A 12 52.96 9.07 43.94
N GLY A 13 53.79 9.43 44.92
CA GLY A 13 53.64 10.65 45.69
C GLY A 13 53.53 11.87 44.78
N THR A 14 52.86 12.90 45.28
CA THR A 14 52.67 14.19 44.64
C THR A 14 53.98 15.01 44.58
N GLY A 15 55.11 14.37 44.27
CA GLY A 15 56.44 14.96 44.28
C GLY A 15 57.43 14.16 43.44
N PHE A 16 58.60 14.76 43.18
CA PHE A 16 59.66 14.15 42.39
C PHE A 16 60.42 13.10 43.22
N ASP A 17 60.82 12.01 42.57
CA ASP A 17 61.70 11.01 43.17
C ASP A 17 63.07 11.62 43.49
N ILE A 18 63.66 11.24 44.64
CA ILE A 18 64.95 11.73 45.09
C ILE A 18 66.05 10.75 44.68
N VAL A 19 67.02 11.22 43.90
CA VAL A 19 68.25 10.50 43.50
C VAL A 19 69.47 11.05 44.25
N LYS A 20 70.65 10.42 44.11
CA LYS A 20 71.87 10.81 44.84
C LYS A 20 72.20 12.29 44.55
N ARG A 21 71.91 13.16 45.53
CA ARG A 21 72.07 14.63 45.53
C ARG A 21 70.93 15.44 44.84
N GLY A 22 69.67 15.03 44.93
CA GLY A 22 68.52 15.91 44.60
C GLY A 22 67.34 15.21 43.95
N TYR A 23 66.38 15.98 43.41
CA TYR A 23 65.25 15.45 42.64
C TYR A 23 65.69 14.90 41.28
N SER A 24 64.95 13.92 40.77
CA SER A 24 65.15 13.36 39.43
C SER A 24 64.95 14.46 38.38
N ARG A 25 66.05 14.83 37.72
CA ARG A 25 66.06 15.88 36.68
C ARG A 25 65.04 15.61 35.58
N THR A 26 64.96 14.36 35.12
CA THR A 26 64.02 13.94 34.05
C THR A 26 62.57 14.16 34.47
N GLN A 27 62.20 13.81 35.71
CA GLN A 27 60.83 14.03 36.19
C GLN A 27 60.48 15.51 36.36
N VAL A 28 61.45 16.33 36.78
CA VAL A 28 61.28 17.80 36.86
C VAL A 28 61.09 18.41 35.47
N GLU A 29 61.91 18.02 34.50
CA GLU A 29 61.80 18.48 33.11
C GLU A 29 60.42 18.08 32.52
N GLU A 30 59.99 16.83 32.68
CA GLU A 30 58.67 16.35 32.23
C GLU A 30 57.50 17.08 32.91
N HIS A 31 57.63 17.41 34.20
CA HIS A 31 56.58 18.17 34.91
C HIS A 31 56.53 19.63 34.46
N LEU A 32 57.68 20.28 34.25
CA LEU A 32 57.73 21.64 33.71
C LEU A 32 57.17 21.71 32.30
N GLU A 33 57.49 20.72 31.44
CA GLU A 33 56.91 20.62 30.10
C GLU A 33 55.38 20.46 30.15
N ARG A 34 54.88 19.63 31.07
CA ARG A 34 53.44 19.47 31.29
C ARG A 34 52.78 20.76 31.78
N LEU A 35 53.40 21.43 32.75
CA LEU A 35 52.88 22.69 33.32
C LEU A 35 52.88 23.82 32.28
N ASP A 36 53.92 23.91 31.44
CA ASP A 36 53.96 24.83 30.31
C ASP A 36 52.86 24.51 29.29
N GLY A 37 52.58 23.23 29.06
CA GLY A 37 51.45 22.77 28.24
C GLY A 37 50.11 23.22 28.81
N ASP A 38 49.88 22.98 30.11
CA ASP A 38 48.65 23.34 30.82
C ASP A 38 48.44 24.86 30.86
N LEU A 39 49.51 25.64 31.06
CA LEU A 39 49.45 27.11 31.04
C LEU A 39 49.12 27.66 29.65
N ARG A 40 49.67 27.05 28.60
CA ARG A 40 49.32 27.42 27.21
C ARG A 40 47.86 27.11 26.90
N LEU A 41 47.36 25.95 27.36
CA LEU A 41 45.96 25.58 27.20
C LEU A 41 45.04 26.56 27.96
N LEU A 42 45.34 26.85 29.22
CA LEU A 42 44.56 27.80 30.03
C LEU A 42 44.57 29.21 29.44
N ALA A 43 45.72 29.66 28.90
CA ALA A 43 45.81 30.94 28.21
C ALA A 43 44.92 30.97 26.96
N ALA A 44 44.94 29.90 26.16
CA ALA A 44 44.08 29.76 24.98
C ALA A 44 42.59 29.76 25.37
N ASP A 45 42.20 29.05 26.42
CA ASP A 45 40.83 29.00 26.92
C ASP A 45 40.36 30.36 27.44
N ARG A 46 41.21 31.08 28.18
CA ARG A 46 40.95 32.44 28.64
C ARG A 46 40.73 33.39 27.47
N ASP A 47 41.59 33.32 26.45
CA ASP A 47 41.51 34.20 25.29
C ASP A 47 40.25 33.91 24.48
N ALA A 48 39.87 32.64 24.33
CA ALA A 48 38.61 32.22 23.73
C ALA A 48 37.39 32.74 24.52
N ALA A 49 37.39 32.60 25.85
CA ALA A 49 36.31 33.11 26.71
C ALA A 49 36.20 34.63 26.67
N SER A 50 37.34 35.34 26.62
CA SER A 50 37.38 36.79 26.48
C SER A 50 36.78 37.24 25.15
N ALA A 51 37.14 36.56 24.05
CA ALA A 51 36.57 36.82 22.73
C ALA A 51 35.05 36.59 22.69
N GLN A 52 34.57 35.50 23.30
CA GLN A 52 33.13 35.22 23.42
C GLN A 52 32.39 36.30 24.21
N THR A 53 32.99 36.78 25.30
CA THR A 53 32.40 37.85 26.13
C THR A 53 32.25 39.14 25.34
N VAL A 54 33.25 39.51 24.54
CA VAL A 54 33.21 40.69 23.66
C VAL A 54 32.13 40.53 22.58
N ASP A 55 31.98 39.35 21.98
CA ASP A 55 30.95 39.12 20.97
C ASP A 55 29.55 39.20 21.57
N LEU A 56 29.32 38.56 22.72
CA LEU A 56 28.05 38.63 23.45
C LEU A 56 27.70 40.07 23.84
N ALA A 57 28.67 40.88 24.27
CA ALA A 57 28.45 42.29 24.57
C ALA A 57 27.99 43.07 23.33
N LYS A 58 28.57 42.80 22.15
CA LYS A 58 28.14 43.41 20.88
C LYS A 58 26.73 42.98 20.49
N GLN A 59 26.39 41.70 20.66
CA GLN A 59 25.04 41.20 20.39
C GLN A 59 24.01 41.85 21.31
N LEU A 60 24.32 41.98 22.60
CA LEU A 60 23.45 42.64 23.57
C LEU A 60 23.18 44.10 23.21
N GLU A 61 24.21 44.83 22.78
CA GLU A 61 24.06 46.23 22.40
C GLU A 61 23.21 46.40 21.14
N ARG A 62 23.39 45.53 20.14
CA ARG A 62 22.52 45.50 18.94
C ARG A 62 21.06 45.24 19.31
N ALA A 63 20.81 44.24 20.15
CA ALA A 63 19.45 43.90 20.59
C ALA A 63 18.82 45.05 21.39
N ARG A 64 19.60 45.76 22.23
CA ARG A 64 19.13 46.96 22.95
C ARG A 64 18.72 48.08 22.00
N SER A 65 19.57 48.39 21.03
CA SER A 65 19.26 49.40 20.00
C SER A 65 17.98 49.04 19.23
N GLU A 66 17.83 47.78 18.82
CA GLU A 66 16.64 47.32 18.11
C GLU A 66 15.37 47.42 18.97
N ILE A 67 15.45 47.09 20.26
CA ILE A 67 14.34 47.24 21.20
C ILE A 67 13.93 48.71 21.34
N ASP A 68 14.90 49.63 21.46
CA ASP A 68 14.61 51.05 21.59
C ASP A 68 14.00 51.64 20.30
N ASP A 69 14.48 51.21 19.13
CA ASP A 69 13.90 51.58 17.83
C ASP A 69 12.46 51.09 17.69
N LEU A 70 12.20 49.82 18.05
CA LEU A 70 10.86 49.22 18.03
C LEU A 70 9.92 49.92 19.02
N ARG A 71 10.39 50.24 20.23
CA ARG A 71 9.62 51.00 21.22
C ARG A 71 9.24 52.38 20.69
N GLY A 72 10.18 53.09 20.08
CA GLY A 72 9.91 54.39 19.47
C GLY A 72 8.89 54.31 18.32
N GLN A 73 8.93 53.24 17.51
CA GLN A 73 7.92 52.99 16.47
C GLN A 73 6.54 52.72 17.08
N VAL A 74 6.46 51.89 18.12
CA VAL A 74 5.21 51.59 18.82
C VAL A 74 4.60 52.84 19.45
N GLU A 75 5.41 53.70 20.07
CA GLU A 75 4.94 54.95 20.68
C GLU A 75 4.35 55.90 19.62
N ARG A 76 5.04 56.07 18.48
CA ARG A 76 4.55 56.86 17.34
C ARG A 76 3.25 56.30 16.76
N LEU A 77 3.08 54.98 16.75
CA LEU A 77 1.89 54.30 16.24
C LEU A 77 0.71 54.29 17.21
N SER A 78 0.98 54.33 18.52
CA SER A 78 -0.03 54.26 19.59
C SER A 78 -0.68 55.61 19.89
N LEU A 79 0.02 56.71 19.60
CA LEU A 79 -0.54 58.05 19.69
C LEU A 79 -1.52 58.29 18.52
N PRO A 80 -2.64 59.02 18.73
CA PRO A 80 -3.49 59.47 17.64
C PRO A 80 -2.62 60.22 16.62
N PRO A 81 -2.72 59.93 15.31
CA PRO A 81 -1.88 60.58 14.31
C PRO A 81 -2.24 62.07 14.25
N THR A 82 -1.47 62.90 14.93
CA THR A 82 -1.57 64.35 14.89
C THR A 82 -0.76 64.95 13.73
N THR A 83 0.01 64.12 13.02
CA THR A 83 0.85 64.48 11.87
C THR A 83 0.48 63.68 10.62
N LEU A 84 0.61 64.30 9.44
CA LEU A 84 0.28 63.70 8.15
C LEU A 84 1.14 62.47 7.82
N GLU A 85 2.40 62.47 8.27
CA GLU A 85 3.35 61.36 8.09
C GLU A 85 2.93 60.09 8.85
N GLY A 86 2.50 60.21 10.11
CA GLY A 86 2.03 59.06 10.90
C GLY A 86 0.77 58.40 10.31
N LEU A 87 -0.09 59.20 9.68
CA LEU A 87 -1.25 58.69 8.93
C LEU A 87 -0.81 57.89 7.69
N SER A 88 0.17 58.41 6.94
CA SER A 88 0.68 57.76 5.72
C SER A 88 1.41 56.44 6.00
N GLU A 89 2.21 56.38 7.07
CA GLU A 89 2.93 55.16 7.47
C GLU A 89 1.95 54.05 7.94
N ARG A 90 0.89 54.44 8.66
CA ARG A 90 -0.17 53.50 9.07
C ARG A 90 -0.99 53.00 7.88
N LEU A 91 -1.32 53.86 6.91
CA LEU A 91 -1.98 53.48 5.66
C LEU A 91 -1.14 52.48 4.86
N GLN A 92 0.17 52.72 4.73
CA GLN A 92 1.08 51.78 4.06
C GLN A 92 1.14 50.43 4.77
N ARG A 93 1.23 50.40 6.12
CA ARG A 93 1.18 49.15 6.89
C ARG A 93 -0.16 48.43 6.75
N MET A 94 -1.27 49.16 6.79
CA MET A 94 -2.61 48.58 6.64
C MET A 94 -2.81 48.01 5.23
N LEU A 95 -2.32 48.69 4.19
CA LEU A 95 -2.34 48.19 2.81
C LEU A 95 -1.48 46.93 2.67
N ARG A 96 -0.28 46.92 3.27
CA ARG A 96 0.57 45.73 3.26
C ARG A 96 -0.09 44.56 3.98
N LEU A 97 -0.66 44.79 5.16
CA LEU A 97 -1.40 43.77 5.90
C LEU A 97 -2.58 43.22 5.08
N ALA A 98 -3.34 44.11 4.43
CA ALA A 98 -4.47 43.70 3.58
C ALA A 98 -4.00 42.91 2.34
N GLN A 99 -2.84 43.26 1.76
CA GLN A 99 -2.24 42.49 0.66
C GLN A 99 -1.78 41.11 1.11
N ASP A 100 -1.12 41.03 2.27
CA ASP A 100 -0.67 39.77 2.87
C ASP A 100 -1.88 38.88 3.20
N GLU A 101 -2.94 39.45 3.79
CA GLU A 101 -4.19 38.74 4.09
C GLU A 101 -4.90 38.27 2.80
N ALA A 102 -4.96 39.11 1.77
CA ALA A 102 -5.54 38.74 0.48
C ALA A 102 -4.74 37.60 -0.20
N ALA A 103 -3.41 37.63 -0.11
CA ALA A 103 -2.55 36.57 -0.61
C ALA A 103 -2.78 35.26 0.17
N GLU A 104 -2.92 35.34 1.49
CA GLU A 104 -3.18 34.19 2.34
C GLU A 104 -4.56 33.56 2.04
N ILE A 105 -5.61 34.39 1.88
CA ILE A 105 -6.94 33.92 1.50
C ILE A 105 -6.90 33.21 0.14
N ARG A 106 -6.18 33.77 -0.85
CA ARG A 106 -6.01 33.13 -2.16
C ARG A 106 -5.27 31.80 -2.05
N ALA A 107 -4.16 31.76 -1.31
CA ALA A 107 -3.41 30.53 -1.11
C ALA A 107 -4.25 29.44 -0.42
N ARG A 108 -5.04 29.81 0.60
CA ARG A 108 -5.98 28.89 1.26
C ARG A 108 -7.05 28.37 0.30
N ALA A 109 -7.66 29.27 -0.49
CA ALA A 109 -8.69 28.89 -1.46
C ALA A 109 -8.13 27.99 -2.57
N GLU A 110 -6.92 28.25 -3.06
CA GLU A 110 -6.24 27.42 -4.06
C GLU A 110 -5.90 26.03 -3.50
N ALA A 111 -5.40 25.97 -2.26
CA ALA A 111 -5.12 24.70 -1.59
C ALA A 111 -6.41 23.88 -1.38
N GLU A 112 -7.48 24.51 -0.89
CA GLU A 112 -8.76 23.84 -0.69
C GLU A 112 -9.36 23.36 -2.02
N ALA A 113 -9.33 24.20 -3.06
CA ALA A 113 -9.76 23.81 -4.40
C ALA A 113 -8.92 22.63 -4.94
N GLY A 114 -7.61 22.65 -4.71
CA GLY A 114 -6.71 21.55 -5.05
C GLY A 114 -7.10 20.26 -4.33
N HIS A 115 -7.35 20.32 -3.02
CA HIS A 115 -7.81 19.18 -2.23
C HIS A 115 -9.15 18.62 -2.69
N ILE A 116 -10.13 19.49 -3.00
CA ILE A 116 -11.44 19.07 -3.50
C ILE A 116 -11.29 18.37 -4.86
N ARG A 117 -10.50 18.92 -5.78
CA ARG A 117 -10.24 18.30 -7.09
C ARG A 117 -9.56 16.96 -6.95
N ALA A 118 -8.47 16.88 -6.17
CA ALA A 118 -7.75 15.64 -5.96
C ALA A 118 -8.64 14.55 -5.35
N ARG A 119 -9.50 14.91 -4.38
CA ARG A 119 -10.48 13.99 -3.81
C ARG A 119 -11.50 13.53 -4.84
N ALA A 120 -12.07 14.45 -5.62
CA ALA A 120 -13.04 14.12 -6.66
C ALA A 120 -12.44 13.20 -7.75
N GLU A 121 -11.19 13.42 -8.14
CA GLU A 121 -10.48 12.58 -9.10
C GLU A 121 -10.19 11.18 -8.54
N ALA A 122 -9.80 11.08 -7.26
CA ALA A 122 -9.60 9.81 -6.58
C ALA A 122 -10.92 9.02 -6.49
N ASP A 123 -12.01 9.68 -6.08
CA ASP A 123 -13.34 9.07 -5.98
C ASP A 123 -13.85 8.61 -7.36
N ALA A 124 -13.67 9.43 -8.41
CA ALA A 124 -14.04 9.08 -9.78
C ALA A 124 -13.24 7.87 -10.29
N THR A 125 -11.94 7.80 -9.99
CA THR A 125 -11.08 6.68 -10.36
C THR A 125 -11.50 5.41 -9.65
N ALA A 126 -11.78 5.49 -8.34
CA ALA A 126 -12.27 4.36 -7.55
C ALA A 126 -13.63 3.85 -8.07
N LEU A 127 -14.54 4.77 -8.41
CA LEU A 127 -15.85 4.41 -8.96
C LEU A 127 -15.73 3.73 -10.34
N ARG A 128 -14.88 4.25 -11.22
CA ARG A 128 -14.58 3.62 -12.52
C ARG A 128 -13.98 2.23 -12.35
N GLY A 129 -13.05 2.06 -11.41
CA GLY A 129 -12.46 0.77 -11.08
C GLY A 129 -13.52 -0.25 -10.65
N LYS A 130 -14.40 0.13 -9.71
CA LYS A 130 -15.52 -0.71 -9.26
C LYS A 130 -16.49 -1.03 -10.39
N HIS A 131 -16.82 -0.06 -11.23
CA HIS A 131 -17.74 -0.28 -12.35
C HIS A 131 -17.16 -1.26 -13.38
N ASN A 132 -15.89 -1.14 -13.72
CA ASN A 132 -15.20 -2.07 -14.60
C ASN A 132 -15.17 -3.49 -14.02
N GLN A 133 -14.94 -3.62 -12.70
CA GLN A 133 -15.02 -4.91 -12.01
C GLN A 133 -16.41 -5.54 -12.14
N LEU A 134 -17.47 -4.78 -11.83
CA LEU A 134 -18.86 -5.26 -11.94
C LEU A 134 -19.24 -5.66 -13.37
N ILE A 135 -18.78 -4.89 -14.38
CA ILE A 135 -18.97 -5.23 -15.79
C ILE A 135 -18.31 -6.57 -16.11
N ASN A 136 -17.04 -6.75 -15.72
CA ASN A 136 -16.30 -7.97 -15.98
C ASN A 136 -16.93 -9.19 -15.26
N GLU A 137 -17.39 -9.02 -14.03
CA GLU A 137 -18.12 -10.05 -13.28
C GLU A 137 -19.44 -10.41 -13.98
N ALA A 138 -20.21 -9.42 -14.44
CA ALA A 138 -21.45 -9.65 -15.17
C ALA A 138 -21.21 -10.38 -16.50
N HIS A 139 -20.16 -10.01 -17.24
CA HIS A 139 -19.75 -10.73 -18.45
C HIS A 139 -19.35 -12.17 -18.17
N THR A 140 -18.58 -12.41 -17.11
CA THR A 140 -18.14 -13.75 -16.71
C THR A 140 -19.33 -14.62 -16.34
N ARG A 141 -20.22 -14.13 -15.46
CA ARG A 141 -21.46 -14.86 -15.09
C ARG A 141 -22.35 -15.14 -16.29
N ARG A 142 -22.47 -14.19 -17.21
CA ARG A 142 -23.24 -14.40 -18.43
C ARG A 142 -22.64 -15.50 -19.30
N ALA A 143 -21.32 -15.50 -19.48
CA ALA A 143 -20.62 -16.54 -20.25
C ALA A 143 -20.76 -17.93 -19.60
N GLU A 144 -20.66 -18.00 -18.27
CA GLU A 144 -20.89 -19.23 -17.50
C GLU A 144 -22.31 -19.74 -17.68
N MET A 145 -23.33 -18.90 -17.48
CA MET A 145 -24.74 -19.28 -17.69
C MET A 145 -25.02 -19.71 -19.13
N GLU A 146 -24.46 -19.02 -20.13
CA GLU A 146 -24.61 -19.41 -21.54
C GLU A 146 -23.93 -20.75 -21.83
N ALA A 147 -22.77 -21.03 -21.22
CA ALA A 147 -22.09 -22.32 -21.35
C ALA A 147 -22.86 -23.46 -20.67
N GLU A 148 -23.37 -23.24 -19.46
CA GLU A 148 -24.23 -24.19 -18.75
C GLU A 148 -25.51 -24.48 -19.53
N HIS A 149 -26.19 -23.44 -20.03
CA HIS A 149 -27.39 -23.60 -20.84
C HIS A 149 -27.12 -24.37 -22.13
N ARG A 150 -25.99 -24.07 -22.81
CA ARG A 150 -25.60 -24.84 -24.00
C ARG A 150 -25.35 -26.30 -23.66
N ASN A 151 -24.65 -26.58 -22.56
CA ASN A 151 -24.37 -27.95 -22.12
C ASN A 151 -25.66 -28.72 -21.80
N THR A 152 -26.59 -28.11 -21.04
CA THR A 152 -27.88 -28.76 -20.72
C THR A 152 -28.71 -29.01 -21.96
N MET A 153 -28.76 -28.06 -22.90
CA MET A 153 -29.45 -28.24 -24.18
C MET A 153 -28.83 -29.36 -25.02
N THR A 154 -27.50 -29.42 -25.13
CA THR A 154 -26.83 -30.49 -25.87
C THR A 154 -27.07 -31.87 -25.25
N LYS A 155 -27.08 -31.96 -23.91
CA LYS A 155 -27.41 -33.21 -23.20
C LYS A 155 -28.85 -33.62 -23.42
N ALA A 156 -29.79 -32.69 -23.28
CA ALA A 156 -31.21 -32.96 -23.52
C ALA A 156 -31.47 -33.42 -24.97
N GLN A 157 -30.81 -32.80 -25.96
CA GLN A 157 -30.88 -33.23 -27.36
C GLN A 157 -30.34 -34.65 -27.54
N ALA A 158 -29.17 -34.96 -26.99
CA ALA A 158 -28.59 -36.30 -27.06
C ALA A 158 -29.47 -37.37 -26.39
N GLU A 159 -30.10 -37.04 -25.24
CA GLU A 159 -31.03 -37.93 -24.56
C GLU A 159 -32.30 -38.19 -25.40
N VAL A 160 -32.87 -37.14 -26.00
CA VAL A 160 -34.04 -37.25 -26.89
C VAL A 160 -33.70 -38.09 -28.12
N GLU A 161 -32.55 -37.88 -28.75
CA GLU A 161 -32.08 -38.70 -29.87
C GLU A 161 -31.89 -40.16 -29.48
N ALA A 162 -31.28 -40.43 -28.32
CA ALA A 162 -31.10 -41.78 -27.80
C ALA A 162 -32.44 -42.48 -27.53
N LEU A 163 -33.42 -41.77 -26.96
CA LEU A 163 -34.77 -42.29 -26.75
C LEU A 163 -35.49 -42.58 -28.08
N HIS A 164 -35.36 -41.69 -29.07
CA HIS A 164 -35.93 -41.90 -30.40
C HIS A 164 -35.33 -43.13 -31.09
N ASN A 165 -34.01 -43.27 -31.06
CA ASN A 165 -33.32 -44.44 -31.64
C ASN A 165 -33.76 -45.73 -30.95
N LYS A 166 -33.79 -45.74 -29.61
CA LYS A 166 -34.26 -46.90 -28.84
C LYS A 166 -35.70 -47.27 -29.17
N ALA A 167 -36.61 -46.29 -29.27
CA ALA A 167 -37.99 -46.54 -29.64
C ALA A 167 -38.13 -47.08 -31.08
N ALA A 168 -37.29 -46.60 -32.00
CA ALA A 168 -37.24 -47.10 -33.38
C ALA A 168 -36.75 -48.56 -33.43
N ASP A 169 -35.71 -48.90 -32.67
CA ASP A 169 -35.17 -50.25 -32.56
C ASP A 169 -36.21 -51.22 -31.96
N GLU A 170 -36.89 -50.81 -30.88
CA GLU A 170 -37.95 -51.60 -30.25
C GLU A 170 -39.12 -51.84 -31.20
N ARG A 171 -39.51 -50.82 -31.98
CA ARG A 171 -40.54 -50.94 -33.03
C ARG A 171 -40.10 -51.93 -34.12
N ALA A 172 -38.89 -51.79 -34.66
CA ALA A 172 -38.38 -52.68 -35.69
C ALA A 172 -38.32 -54.14 -35.20
N ALA A 173 -37.90 -54.35 -33.95
CA ALA A 173 -37.89 -55.67 -33.33
C ALA A 173 -39.30 -56.24 -33.14
N ALA A 174 -40.30 -55.41 -32.81
CA ALA A 174 -41.69 -55.83 -32.70
C ALA A 174 -42.29 -56.18 -34.07
N ASP A 175 -42.01 -55.37 -35.09
CA ASP A 175 -42.45 -55.59 -36.48
C ASP A 175 -41.88 -56.91 -37.02
N LEU A 176 -40.58 -57.15 -36.84
CA LEU A 176 -39.93 -58.42 -37.22
C LEU A 176 -40.56 -59.63 -36.52
N LYS A 177 -40.81 -59.55 -35.21
CA LYS A 177 -41.47 -60.63 -34.45
C LYS A 177 -42.90 -60.88 -34.95
N ALA A 178 -43.63 -59.83 -35.32
CA ALA A 178 -44.97 -59.94 -35.87
C ALA A 178 -44.96 -60.59 -37.27
N GLU A 179 -44.00 -60.24 -38.12
CA GLU A 179 -43.79 -60.88 -39.42
C GLU A 179 -43.44 -62.37 -39.29
N GLN A 180 -42.50 -62.72 -38.41
CA GLN A 180 -42.16 -64.12 -38.14
C GLN A 180 -43.36 -64.93 -37.65
N ARG A 181 -44.19 -64.35 -36.77
CA ARG A 181 -45.44 -64.99 -36.33
C ARG A 181 -46.43 -65.18 -37.46
N ARG A 182 -46.61 -64.18 -38.34
CA ARG A 182 -47.48 -64.27 -39.52
C ARG A 182 -47.01 -65.36 -40.48
N ALA A 183 -45.73 -65.37 -40.84
CA ALA A 183 -45.12 -66.39 -41.69
C ALA A 183 -45.31 -67.79 -41.10
N LYS A 184 -45.08 -67.97 -39.80
CA LYS A 184 -45.29 -69.27 -39.13
C LYS A 184 -46.76 -69.71 -39.17
N VAL A 185 -47.71 -68.80 -38.91
CA VAL A 185 -49.14 -69.11 -38.98
C VAL A 185 -49.55 -69.49 -40.41
N GLU A 186 -49.00 -68.81 -41.42
CA GLU A 186 -49.24 -69.12 -42.83
C GLU A 186 -48.68 -70.50 -43.21
N GLU A 187 -47.44 -70.81 -42.80
CA GLU A 187 -46.82 -72.13 -42.97
C GLU A 187 -47.65 -73.23 -42.29
N ASP A 188 -48.02 -73.05 -41.01
CA ASP A 188 -48.84 -74.02 -40.26
C ASP A 188 -50.21 -74.23 -40.95
N PHE A 189 -50.81 -73.16 -41.48
CA PHE A 189 -52.07 -73.22 -42.23
C PHE A 189 -51.92 -73.98 -43.56
N GLU A 190 -50.87 -73.72 -44.33
CA GLU A 190 -50.59 -74.43 -45.58
C GLU A 190 -50.38 -75.93 -45.34
N ILE A 191 -49.62 -76.29 -44.30
CA ILE A 191 -49.41 -77.68 -43.89
C ILE A 191 -50.75 -78.34 -43.52
N ALA A 192 -51.57 -77.69 -42.69
CA ALA A 192 -52.88 -78.21 -42.30
C ALA A 192 -53.83 -78.39 -43.51
N MET A 193 -53.84 -77.44 -44.45
CA MET A 193 -54.64 -77.52 -45.67
C MET A 193 -54.12 -78.56 -46.65
N ALA A 194 -52.80 -78.76 -46.76
CA ALA A 194 -52.21 -79.85 -47.52
C ALA A 194 -52.59 -81.21 -46.93
N ALA A 195 -52.47 -81.38 -45.61
CA ALA A 195 -52.90 -82.59 -44.91
C ALA A 195 -54.38 -82.89 -45.16
N ARG A 196 -55.27 -81.90 -44.97
CA ARG A 196 -56.71 -82.04 -45.24
C ARG A 196 -57.01 -82.38 -46.71
N ARG A 197 -56.29 -81.78 -47.67
CA ARG A 197 -56.40 -82.15 -49.09
C ARG A 197 -56.01 -83.60 -49.32
N THR A 198 -54.89 -84.07 -48.77
CA THR A 198 -54.47 -85.47 -48.90
C THR A 198 -55.45 -86.45 -48.26
N GLU A 199 -56.00 -86.14 -47.09
CA GLU A 199 -57.05 -86.94 -46.44
C GLU A 199 -58.32 -86.99 -47.28
N SER A 200 -58.77 -85.85 -47.82
CA SER A 200 -59.95 -85.80 -48.69
C SER A 200 -59.76 -86.59 -50.00
N MET A 201 -58.56 -86.55 -50.60
CA MET A 201 -58.22 -87.35 -51.77
C MET A 201 -58.17 -88.85 -51.47
N ARG A 202 -57.67 -89.25 -50.30
CA ARG A 202 -57.74 -90.65 -49.83
C ARG A 202 -59.19 -91.11 -49.64
N ALA A 203 -60.01 -90.30 -48.97
CA ALA A 203 -61.43 -90.60 -48.76
C ALA A 203 -62.23 -90.69 -50.08
N LEU A 204 -61.82 -89.97 -51.12
CA LEU A 204 -62.39 -90.08 -52.47
C LEU A 204 -61.91 -91.32 -53.24
N ALA A 205 -60.72 -91.86 -52.92
CA ALA A 205 -60.15 -93.05 -53.55
C ALA A 205 -60.60 -94.37 -52.88
N GLU A 206 -61.10 -94.31 -51.65
CA GLU A 206 -61.69 -95.44 -50.91
C GLU A 206 -63.21 -95.61 -51.18
N ARG A 207 -63.75 -94.90 -52.17
CA ARG A 207 -65.13 -94.98 -52.65
C ARG A 207 -65.21 -95.58 -54.05
#